data_AF-A0A7Y2J1A1-F1
#
_entry.id   AF-A0A7Y2J1A1-F1
#
_cell.length_a   1.000
_cell.length_b   1.000
_cell.length_c   1.000
_cell.angle_alpha   90.00
_cell.angle_beta   90.00
_cell.angle_gamma   90.00
#
_symmetry.space_group_name_H-M   'P 1'
#
loop_
_entity.id
_entity.type
_entity.pdbx_description
1 polymer ?
#
loop_
_entity_poly.entity_id
_entity_poly.type
_entity_poly.pdbx_seq_one_letter_code
_entity_poly.pdbx_strand_id
1 'polypeptide(L)'
;MLQKIDRVLDFSSVKRDDVGLVGGKNSSLGEMIAALAPKGILVPPGFATTADAFRDFLAQNDLNTAIEKELDALASGRATLHATGEKVRALILDGEWPEETAEAIRAHYRAMGADEDVPVAVRSSATAEDLPDASFAGQQETFLNVIGIPALLEACKRCYASLYTDRAISYRQMQGFAHDQVALSVGVQLMVRADTGGSGVMFSIDTESGFPDAVLINAAWGLGENVVQGAVDPDEYQVFKPFLDKPELTPILGKRLGAKSIKMIHGRDGTPRNVPTSKAERRRFVLSDEEILTLARQAKIIEEHYGLPMDMEWARDGKTGTLYIVQARPETVQSRADMGTLKSYAVKNPGPEILRGLSVGSAAVAGRVSIIESADQIDRFVDGSVLVTGTTDPDWVPIMKRAAAIVTDHGGRTSHAAIVSRELGLPAIVGCGDATHVLHDEQDVTVSCAGGEDGIVTEGISEIEVTEEKLEHLPSTDTKVMLNLANPSAALRWWRLPTQGVGLARMEFVVTNAVRVHPMALAHIDRVTDPEVRAEIEELTAGYESMPEY
;
A
#
# COMPACT_ATOMS: atom_id res chain seq x y z
N MET A 1 -37.62 3.06 27.61
CA MET A 1 -36.34 3.61 28.14
C MET A 1 -35.38 3.54 26.96
N LEU A 2 -35.24 4.63 26.21
CA LEU A 2 -34.31 4.67 25.06
C LEU A 2 -32.91 4.49 25.63
N GLN A 3 -32.18 3.47 25.18
CA GLN A 3 -30.76 3.32 25.51
C GLN A 3 -30.06 4.61 25.11
N LYS A 4 -29.35 5.22 26.06
CA LYS A 4 -28.49 6.36 25.79
C LYS A 4 -27.35 5.82 24.92
N ILE A 5 -27.37 6.11 23.63
CA ILE A 5 -26.34 5.67 22.70
C ILE A 5 -25.13 6.57 22.93
N ASP A 6 -24.02 5.99 23.39
CA ASP A 6 -22.78 6.73 23.61
C ASP A 6 -22.29 7.38 22.31
N ARG A 7 -21.89 8.66 22.39
CA ARG A 7 -21.47 9.48 21.24
C ARG A 7 -20.02 9.26 20.82
N VAL A 8 -19.27 8.60 21.71
CA VAL A 8 -17.87 8.24 21.52
C VAL A 8 -17.69 6.83 22.05
N LEU A 9 -17.02 5.98 21.27
CA LEU A 9 -16.82 4.58 21.58
C LEU A 9 -15.33 4.25 21.48
N ASP A 10 -14.79 3.54 22.47
CA ASP A 10 -13.47 2.93 22.37
C ASP A 10 -13.45 1.93 21.21
N PHE A 11 -12.38 1.90 20.42
CA PHE A 11 -12.27 0.92 19.32
C PHE A 11 -12.37 -0.53 19.81
N SER A 12 -11.97 -0.82 21.05
CA SER A 12 -12.11 -2.16 21.65
C SER A 12 -13.56 -2.61 21.85
N SER A 13 -14.52 -1.67 21.82
CA SER A 13 -15.95 -1.94 21.93
C SER A 13 -16.67 -2.02 20.58
N VAL A 14 -16.00 -1.61 19.50
CA VAL A 14 -16.52 -1.58 18.13
C VAL A 14 -16.33 -2.93 17.46
N LYS A 15 -17.34 -3.38 16.72
CA LYS A 15 -17.33 -4.64 15.96
C LYS A 15 -17.52 -4.39 14.47
N ARG A 16 -17.19 -5.40 13.66
CA ARG A 16 -17.35 -5.37 12.19
C ARG A 16 -18.76 -4.98 11.72
N ASP A 17 -19.81 -5.35 12.44
CA ASP A 17 -21.20 -5.06 12.05
C ASP A 17 -21.64 -3.62 12.40
N ASP A 18 -20.80 -2.83 13.07
CA ASP A 18 -21.11 -1.46 13.51
C ASP A 18 -20.86 -0.39 12.42
N VAL A 19 -20.81 -0.78 11.14
CA VAL A 19 -20.58 0.13 10.00
C VAL A 19 -21.57 1.29 9.98
N GLY A 20 -22.84 1.04 10.29
CA GLY A 20 -23.86 2.09 10.36
C GLY A 20 -23.66 3.09 11.50
N LEU A 21 -22.88 2.71 12.52
CA LEU A 21 -22.63 3.51 13.72
C LEU A 21 -21.31 4.28 13.65
N VAL A 22 -20.23 3.67 13.14
CA VAL A 22 -18.89 4.29 13.11
C VAL A 22 -18.25 4.33 11.73
N GLY A 23 -18.93 3.91 10.67
CA GLY A 23 -18.37 3.83 9.33
C GLY A 23 -17.45 2.62 9.11
N GLY A 24 -17.14 2.34 7.84
CA GLY A 24 -16.43 1.11 7.43
C GLY A 24 -15.01 1.01 8.00
N LYS A 25 -14.23 2.09 7.92
CA LYS A 25 -12.84 2.13 8.45
C LYS A 25 -12.77 1.90 9.95
N ASN A 26 -13.55 2.64 10.74
CA ASN A 26 -13.50 2.49 12.20
C ASN A 26 -14.07 1.14 12.66
N SER A 27 -15.08 0.62 11.95
CA SER A 27 -15.60 -0.74 12.16
C SER A 27 -14.52 -1.80 11.92
N SER A 28 -13.80 -1.70 10.80
CA SER A 28 -12.67 -2.59 10.49
C SER A 28 -11.55 -2.49 11.53
N LEU A 29 -11.23 -1.27 11.98
CA LEU A 29 -10.21 -1.03 13.00
C LEU A 29 -10.61 -1.62 14.37
N GLY A 30 -11.88 -1.45 14.75
CA GLY A 30 -12.44 -2.06 15.97
C GLY A 30 -12.39 -3.58 15.94
N GLU A 31 -12.77 -4.19 14.82
CA GLU A 31 -12.66 -5.64 14.59
C GLU A 31 -11.22 -6.13 14.77
N MET A 32 -10.24 -5.42 14.18
CA MET A 32 -8.82 -5.76 14.36
C MET A 32 -8.41 -5.70 15.83
N ILE A 33 -8.77 -4.65 16.57
CA ILE A 33 -8.42 -4.52 17.99
C ILE A 33 -9.10 -5.63 18.82
N ALA A 34 -10.40 -5.83 18.66
CA ALA A 34 -11.15 -6.78 19.47
C ALA A 34 -10.75 -8.24 19.21
N ALA A 35 -10.54 -8.60 17.93
CA ALA A 35 -10.28 -9.99 17.54
C ALA A 35 -8.80 -10.37 17.54
N LEU A 36 -7.89 -9.42 17.26
CA LEU A 36 -6.47 -9.71 17.06
C LEU A 36 -5.59 -9.36 18.26
N ALA A 37 -6.00 -8.43 19.14
CA ALA A 37 -5.24 -8.14 20.36
C ALA A 37 -5.05 -9.38 21.26
N PRO A 38 -6.07 -10.25 21.48
CA PRO A 38 -5.88 -11.50 22.21
C PRO A 38 -4.91 -12.48 21.55
N LYS A 39 -4.66 -12.33 20.24
CA LYS A 39 -3.72 -13.13 19.45
C LYS A 39 -2.31 -12.50 19.39
N GLY A 40 -2.05 -11.44 20.17
CA GLY A 40 -0.75 -10.78 20.25
C GLY A 40 -0.47 -9.77 19.14
N ILE A 41 -1.48 -9.37 18.37
CA ILE A 41 -1.36 -8.32 17.35
C ILE A 41 -1.68 -6.98 17.99
N LEU A 42 -0.71 -6.08 17.95
CA LEU A 42 -0.87 -4.74 18.50
C LEU A 42 -1.40 -3.81 17.42
N VAL A 43 -2.57 -3.24 17.67
CA VAL A 43 -3.14 -2.16 16.87
C VAL A 43 -3.16 -0.92 17.77
N PRO A 44 -2.76 0.27 17.29
CA PRO A 44 -2.70 1.44 18.15
C PRO A 44 -4.08 1.75 18.75
N PRO A 45 -4.16 2.03 20.06
CA PRO A 45 -5.43 2.28 20.73
C PRO A 45 -6.04 3.60 20.25
N GLY A 46 -7.34 3.74 20.47
CA GLY A 46 -8.09 4.91 20.05
C GLY A 46 -9.59 4.75 20.26
N PHE A 47 -10.33 5.72 19.78
CA PHE A 47 -11.78 5.79 19.87
C PHE A 47 -12.39 6.37 18.60
N ALA A 48 -13.69 6.20 18.41
CA ALA A 48 -14.45 6.79 17.32
C ALA A 48 -15.62 7.62 17.85
N THR A 49 -15.91 8.75 17.22
CA THR A 49 -17.23 9.39 17.35
C THR A 49 -18.27 8.60 16.57
N THR A 50 -19.53 8.61 17.00
CA THR A 50 -20.59 7.89 16.29
C THR A 50 -21.24 8.77 15.22
N ALA A 51 -21.91 8.14 14.25
CA ALA A 51 -22.77 8.80 13.28
C ALA A 51 -23.84 9.68 13.96
N ASP A 52 -24.33 9.27 15.13
CA ASP A 52 -25.25 10.08 15.94
C ASP A 52 -24.58 11.32 16.52
N ALA A 53 -23.29 11.25 16.90
CA ALA A 53 -22.55 12.42 17.35
C ALA A 53 -22.42 13.49 16.25
N PHE A 54 -22.28 13.07 14.99
CA PHE A 54 -22.33 13.96 13.84
C PHE A 54 -23.72 14.57 13.63
N ARG A 55 -24.78 13.76 13.70
CA ARG A 55 -26.17 14.24 13.59
C ARG A 55 -26.51 15.25 14.68
N ASP A 56 -26.09 14.99 15.92
CA ASP A 56 -26.29 15.89 17.06
C ASP A 56 -25.52 17.21 16.87
N PHE A 57 -24.30 17.16 16.35
CA PHE A 57 -23.52 18.35 15.99
C PHE A 57 -24.25 19.21 14.96
N LEU A 58 -24.77 18.60 13.88
CA LEU A 58 -25.54 19.33 12.87
C LEU A 58 -26.84 19.92 13.44
N ALA A 59 -27.54 19.17 14.29
CA ALA A 59 -28.80 19.60 14.88
C ALA A 59 -28.63 20.77 15.87
N GLN A 60 -27.63 20.71 16.76
CA GLN A 60 -27.38 21.78 17.74
C GLN A 60 -27.03 23.12 17.08
N ASN A 61 -26.37 23.08 15.93
CA ASN A 61 -25.94 24.27 15.20
C ASN A 61 -26.93 24.70 14.12
N ASP A 62 -28.13 24.12 14.07
CA ASP A 62 -29.15 24.36 13.04
C ASP A 62 -28.63 24.21 11.59
N LEU A 63 -27.61 23.35 11.40
CA LEU A 63 -26.88 23.23 10.15
C LEU A 63 -27.66 22.47 9.08
N ASN A 64 -28.56 21.54 9.45
CA ASN A 64 -29.31 20.73 8.48
C ASN A 64 -30.05 21.62 7.46
N THR A 65 -30.85 22.57 7.94
CA THR A 65 -31.60 23.51 7.10
C THR A 65 -30.69 24.42 6.28
N ALA A 66 -29.58 24.87 6.86
CA ALA A 66 -28.63 25.75 6.17
C ALA A 66 -27.91 25.02 5.02
N ILE A 67 -27.50 23.78 5.26
CA ILE A 67 -26.85 22.91 4.27
C ILE A 67 -27.82 22.56 3.15
N GLU A 68 -29.05 22.15 3.47
CA GLU A 68 -30.10 21.86 2.48
C GLU A 68 -30.34 23.06 1.55
N LYS A 69 -30.43 24.27 2.10
CA LYS A 69 -30.63 25.50 1.31
C LYS A 69 -29.50 25.75 0.31
N GLU A 70 -28.24 25.52 0.70
CA GLU A 70 -27.09 25.72 -0.20
C GLU A 70 -27.00 24.60 -1.25
N LEU A 71 -27.37 23.36 -0.91
CA LEU A 71 -27.46 22.24 -1.85
C LEU A 71 -28.63 22.42 -2.84
N ASP A 72 -29.77 22.97 -2.41
CA ASP A 72 -30.88 23.34 -3.29
C ASP A 72 -30.50 24.47 -4.24
N ALA A 73 -29.71 25.44 -3.76
CA ALA A 73 -29.16 26.49 -4.62
C ALA A 73 -28.24 25.91 -5.70
N LEU A 74 -27.44 24.91 -5.37
CA LEU A 74 -26.63 24.16 -6.33
C LEU A 74 -27.52 23.40 -7.33
N ALA A 75 -28.49 22.62 -6.85
CA ALA A 75 -29.37 21.80 -7.69
C ALA A 75 -30.22 22.63 -8.66
N SER A 76 -30.61 23.84 -8.25
CA SER A 76 -31.34 24.81 -9.08
C SER A 76 -30.45 25.70 -9.96
N GLY A 77 -29.14 25.48 -9.97
CA GLY A 77 -28.18 26.26 -10.76
C GLY A 77 -27.97 27.70 -10.29
N ARG A 78 -28.43 28.05 -9.09
CA ARG A 78 -28.26 29.40 -8.48
C ARG A 78 -26.91 29.59 -7.81
N ALA A 79 -26.17 28.50 -7.55
CA ALA A 79 -24.82 28.50 -6.98
C ALA A 79 -23.94 27.49 -7.73
N THR A 80 -22.63 27.72 -7.72
CA THR A 80 -21.65 26.76 -8.25
C THR A 80 -21.31 25.71 -7.19
N LEU A 81 -20.88 24.52 -7.64
CA LEU A 81 -20.44 23.43 -6.75
C LEU A 81 -19.40 23.91 -5.74
N HIS A 82 -18.41 24.66 -6.22
CA HIS A 82 -17.33 25.21 -5.41
C HIS A 82 -17.84 26.16 -4.32
N ALA A 83 -18.66 27.15 -4.70
CA ALA A 83 -19.19 28.12 -3.75
C ALA A 83 -20.10 27.46 -2.71
N THR A 84 -20.92 26.48 -3.11
CA THR A 84 -21.75 25.69 -2.18
C THR A 84 -20.88 24.88 -1.23
N GLY A 85 -19.87 24.16 -1.74
CA GLY A 85 -18.95 23.37 -0.94
C GLY A 85 -18.20 24.23 0.08
N GLU A 86 -17.62 25.35 -0.34
CA GLU A 86 -16.91 26.27 0.56
C GLU A 86 -17.81 26.81 1.68
N LYS A 87 -19.01 27.27 1.35
CA LYS A 87 -19.96 27.78 2.35
C LYS A 87 -20.37 26.72 3.36
N VAL A 88 -20.72 25.52 2.89
CA VAL A 88 -21.13 24.43 3.78
C VAL A 88 -19.98 24.04 4.72
N ARG A 89 -18.74 23.94 4.20
CA ARG A 89 -17.57 23.68 5.03
C ARG A 89 -17.34 24.77 6.06
N ALA A 90 -17.44 26.04 5.68
CA ALA A 90 -17.32 27.16 6.60
C ALA A 90 -18.37 27.10 7.73
N LEU A 91 -19.63 26.82 7.40
CA LEU A 91 -20.71 26.66 8.38
C LEU A 91 -20.41 25.54 9.39
N ILE A 92 -19.85 24.42 8.94
CA ILE A 92 -19.48 23.29 9.81
C ILE A 92 -18.30 23.66 10.73
N LEU A 93 -17.29 24.35 10.21
CA LEU A 93 -16.12 24.76 10.99
C LEU A 93 -16.48 25.79 12.07
N ASP A 94 -17.40 26.71 11.76
CA ASP A 94 -17.90 27.72 12.68
C ASP A 94 -18.85 27.14 13.77
N GLY A 95 -19.39 25.94 13.56
CA GLY A 95 -20.30 25.28 14.50
C GLY A 95 -19.64 24.92 15.84
N GLU A 96 -20.40 24.96 16.93
CA GLU A 96 -19.94 24.62 18.28
C GLU A 96 -20.22 23.14 18.60
N TRP A 97 -19.30 22.49 19.33
CA TRP A 97 -19.52 21.11 19.75
C TRP A 97 -20.63 21.01 20.81
N PRO A 98 -21.52 20.01 20.75
CA PRO A 98 -22.34 19.63 21.89
C PRO A 98 -21.47 19.30 23.10
N GLU A 99 -21.75 19.90 24.25
CA GLU A 99 -20.92 19.78 25.46
C GLU A 99 -20.72 18.31 25.88
N GLU A 100 -21.77 17.50 25.79
CA GLU A 100 -21.72 16.06 26.09
C GLU A 100 -20.74 15.33 25.16
N THR A 101 -20.78 15.61 23.84
CA THR A 101 -19.86 15.02 22.86
C THR A 101 -18.44 15.53 23.05
N ALA A 102 -18.26 16.83 23.29
CA ALA A 102 -16.95 17.44 23.53
C ALA A 102 -16.28 16.85 24.77
N GLU A 103 -17.01 16.70 25.87
CA GLU A 103 -16.46 16.11 27.10
C GLU A 103 -16.18 14.62 26.93
N ALA A 104 -17.02 13.88 26.18
CA ALA A 104 -16.73 12.49 25.84
C ALA A 104 -15.43 12.36 25.03
N ILE A 105 -15.20 13.21 24.01
CA ILE A 105 -13.93 13.24 23.24
C ILE A 105 -12.76 13.56 24.17
N ARG A 106 -12.90 14.56 25.06
CA ARG A 106 -11.85 14.95 26.02
C ARG A 106 -11.49 13.81 26.97
N ALA A 107 -12.50 13.13 27.51
CA ALA A 107 -12.31 12.02 28.44
C ALA A 107 -11.54 10.86 27.79
N HIS A 108 -11.93 10.45 26.58
CA HIS A 108 -11.22 9.39 25.85
C HIS A 108 -9.80 9.81 25.46
N TYR A 109 -9.59 11.04 25.02
CA TYR A 109 -8.26 11.55 24.70
C TYR A 109 -7.31 11.58 25.91
N ARG A 110 -7.78 12.07 27.07
CA ARG A 110 -6.98 12.05 28.31
C ARG A 110 -6.64 10.64 28.77
N ALA A 111 -7.59 9.70 28.62
CA ALA A 111 -7.37 8.30 28.97
C ALA A 111 -6.27 7.65 28.11
N MET A 112 -6.17 8.02 26.82
CA MET A 112 -5.10 7.53 25.94
C MET A 112 -3.70 7.99 26.35
N GLY A 113 -3.59 9.22 26.87
CA GLY A 113 -2.31 9.84 27.24
C GLY A 113 -1.96 9.77 28.73
N ALA A 114 -2.81 9.16 29.58
CA ALA A 114 -2.68 9.21 31.04
C ALA A 114 -2.46 10.65 31.56
N ASP A 115 -3.29 11.59 31.07
CA ASP A 115 -3.23 13.04 31.33
C ASP A 115 -2.04 13.80 30.72
N GLU A 116 -1.20 13.16 29.89
CA GLU A 116 -0.24 13.84 29.01
C GLU A 116 -0.80 14.05 27.60
N ASP A 117 -0.45 15.16 26.95
CA ASP A 117 -0.82 15.41 25.56
C ASP A 117 -0.04 14.47 24.62
N VAL A 118 -0.73 13.46 24.11
CA VAL A 118 -0.18 12.49 23.17
C VAL A 118 -0.55 12.81 21.71
N PRO A 119 0.35 12.58 20.74
CA PRO A 119 0.02 12.77 19.34
C PRO A 119 -0.97 11.71 18.86
N VAL A 120 -2.01 12.15 18.14
CA VAL A 120 -3.04 11.27 17.55
C VAL A 120 -3.21 11.53 16.06
N ALA A 121 -3.60 10.50 15.33
CA ALA A 121 -4.13 10.59 13.99
C ALA A 121 -5.67 10.71 14.06
N VAL A 122 -6.24 11.66 13.32
CA VAL A 122 -7.68 11.91 13.24
C VAL A 122 -8.12 11.62 11.81
N ARG A 123 -8.99 10.63 11.64
CA ARG A 123 -9.40 10.07 10.35
C ARG A 123 -10.91 10.10 10.21
N SER A 124 -11.38 10.45 9.03
CA SER A 124 -12.80 10.34 8.67
C SER A 124 -13.15 8.90 8.28
N SER A 125 -14.35 8.46 8.68
CA SER A 125 -14.94 7.17 8.32
C SER A 125 -16.42 7.35 8.02
N ALA A 126 -16.84 7.09 6.77
CA ALA A 126 -18.22 7.32 6.35
C ALA A 126 -19.06 6.05 6.49
N THR A 127 -20.37 6.20 6.77
CA THR A 127 -21.31 5.07 6.89
C THR A 127 -21.69 4.43 5.55
N ALA A 128 -21.36 5.08 4.43
CA ALA A 128 -21.70 4.64 3.08
C ALA A 128 -20.47 4.11 2.29
N GLU A 129 -19.36 3.83 2.97
CA GLU A 129 -18.05 3.48 2.36
C GLU A 129 -17.98 2.04 1.82
N ASP A 130 -18.86 1.13 2.27
CA ASP A 130 -18.81 -0.31 1.95
C ASP A 130 -19.76 -0.75 0.83
N LEU A 131 -20.30 0.16 0.01
CA LEU A 131 -21.03 -0.26 -1.19
C LEU A 131 -20.05 -0.80 -2.24
N PRO A 132 -20.34 -1.94 -2.92
CA PRO A 132 -19.41 -2.62 -3.83
C PRO A 132 -18.79 -1.75 -4.94
N ASP A 133 -19.44 -0.65 -5.29
CA ASP A 133 -19.03 0.32 -6.32
C ASP A 133 -18.58 1.69 -5.76
N ALA A 134 -18.47 1.83 -4.43
CA ALA A 134 -18.22 3.09 -3.75
C ALA A 134 -16.86 3.17 -3.06
N SER A 135 -15.78 3.14 -3.82
CA SER A 135 -14.46 3.48 -3.28
C SER A 135 -14.38 4.99 -3.02
N PHE A 136 -14.68 5.44 -1.80
CA PHE A 136 -14.32 6.79 -1.30
C PHE A 136 -12.80 6.95 -1.07
N ALA A 137 -11.99 6.03 -1.59
CA ALA A 137 -10.54 6.03 -1.48
C ALA A 137 -9.93 7.36 -1.96
N GLY A 138 -9.12 7.97 -1.11
CA GLY A 138 -8.39 9.22 -1.41
C GLY A 138 -9.20 10.52 -1.33
N GLN A 139 -10.49 10.50 -0.95
CA GLN A 139 -11.32 11.73 -0.89
C GLN A 139 -11.45 12.35 0.51
N GLN A 140 -10.93 11.68 1.53
CA GLN A 140 -11.22 11.94 2.94
C GLN A 140 -9.99 12.48 3.68
N GLU A 141 -10.17 13.57 4.42
CA GLU A 141 -9.08 14.23 5.14
C GLU A 141 -8.60 13.37 6.32
N THR A 142 -7.28 13.18 6.38
CA THR A 142 -6.57 12.58 7.51
C THR A 142 -5.63 13.63 8.11
N PHE A 143 -5.71 13.83 9.42
CA PHE A 143 -4.84 14.73 10.16
C PHE A 143 -3.88 13.91 11.00
N LEU A 144 -2.59 14.04 10.75
CA LEU A 144 -1.55 13.33 11.49
C LEU A 144 -0.97 14.24 12.57
N ASN A 145 -0.51 13.63 13.66
CA ASN A 145 0.23 14.30 14.73
C ASN A 145 -0.52 15.49 15.36
N VAL A 146 -1.83 15.30 15.58
CA VAL A 146 -2.67 16.26 16.30
C VAL A 146 -2.36 16.11 17.80
N ILE A 147 -2.01 17.22 18.46
CA ILE A 147 -1.61 17.22 19.88
C ILE A 147 -2.45 18.27 20.63
N GLY A 148 -3.03 17.84 21.75
CA GLY A 148 -3.82 18.68 22.63
C GLY A 148 -5.31 18.74 22.26
N ILE A 149 -6.15 18.87 23.28
CA ILE A 149 -7.61 18.90 23.17
C ILE A 149 -8.13 19.94 22.15
N PRO A 150 -7.65 21.21 22.13
CA PRO A 150 -8.18 22.19 21.19
C PRO A 150 -7.93 21.80 19.73
N ALA A 151 -6.72 21.32 19.42
CA ALA A 151 -6.36 20.88 18.08
C ALA A 151 -7.13 19.62 17.66
N LEU A 152 -7.38 18.70 18.61
CA LEU A 152 -8.18 17.50 18.37
C LEU A 152 -9.62 17.84 18.00
N LEU A 153 -10.29 18.69 18.78
CA LEU A 153 -11.68 19.08 18.49
C LEU A 153 -11.81 19.79 17.14
N GLU A 154 -10.82 20.62 16.79
CA GLU A 154 -10.76 21.28 15.48
C GLU A 154 -10.54 20.27 14.34
N ALA A 155 -9.60 19.35 14.49
CA ALA A 155 -9.37 18.28 13.51
C ALA A 155 -10.63 17.42 13.29
N CYS A 156 -11.37 17.10 14.34
CA CYS A 156 -12.64 16.39 14.23
C CYS A 156 -13.70 17.18 13.44
N LYS A 157 -13.80 18.52 13.63
CA LYS A 157 -14.70 19.35 12.80
C LYS A 157 -14.28 19.39 11.35
N ARG A 158 -12.98 19.48 11.08
CA ARG A 158 -12.45 19.43 9.71
C ARG A 158 -12.79 18.10 9.05
N CYS A 159 -12.70 16.99 9.77
CA CYS A 159 -13.21 15.70 9.26
C CYS A 159 -14.71 15.79 8.90
N TYR A 160 -15.57 16.35 9.77
CA TYR A 160 -16.98 16.57 9.43
C TYR A 160 -17.17 17.44 8.18
N ALA A 161 -16.40 18.53 8.04
CA ALA A 161 -16.45 19.39 6.87
C ALA A 161 -15.99 18.68 5.60
N SER A 162 -15.06 17.73 5.69
CA SER A 162 -14.54 16.95 4.55
C SER A 162 -15.63 16.15 3.82
N LEU A 163 -16.75 15.85 4.50
CA LEU A 163 -17.93 15.24 3.88
C LEU A 163 -18.53 16.14 2.77
N TYR A 164 -18.28 17.44 2.78
CA TYR A 164 -18.81 18.43 1.84
C TYR A 164 -17.70 19.06 0.98
N THR A 165 -16.64 18.31 0.67
CA THR A 165 -15.74 18.68 -0.44
C THR A 165 -16.49 18.64 -1.77
N ASP A 166 -16.02 19.41 -2.73
CA ASP A 166 -16.64 19.53 -4.06
C ASP A 166 -16.76 18.14 -4.73
N ARG A 167 -15.71 17.32 -4.58
CA ARG A 167 -15.66 15.93 -5.04
C ARG A 167 -16.68 15.05 -4.33
N ALA A 168 -16.80 15.13 -3.00
CA ALA A 168 -17.76 14.33 -2.24
C ALA A 168 -19.22 14.69 -2.55
N ILE A 169 -19.53 15.99 -2.73
CA ILE A 169 -20.86 16.46 -3.13
C ILE A 169 -21.21 15.93 -4.53
N SER A 170 -20.31 16.12 -5.51
CA SER A 170 -20.52 15.65 -6.89
C SER A 170 -20.71 14.13 -6.94
N TYR A 171 -19.88 13.39 -6.20
CA TYR A 171 -19.97 11.93 -6.13
C TYR A 171 -21.33 11.45 -5.62
N ARG A 172 -21.84 12.02 -4.52
CA ARG A 172 -23.17 11.67 -3.99
C ARG A 172 -24.29 11.98 -4.97
N GLN A 173 -24.22 13.11 -5.68
CA GLN A 173 -25.21 13.46 -6.70
C GLN A 173 -25.22 12.44 -7.85
N MET A 174 -24.05 12.02 -8.33
CA MET A 174 -23.94 11.02 -9.41
C MET A 174 -24.51 9.66 -9.01
N GLN A 175 -24.32 9.25 -7.75
CA GLN A 175 -24.84 7.99 -7.22
C GLN A 175 -26.31 8.07 -6.77
N GLY A 176 -26.92 9.27 -6.79
CA GLY A 176 -28.29 9.49 -6.34
C GLY A 176 -28.49 9.32 -4.83
N PHE A 177 -27.44 9.45 -4.02
CA PHE A 177 -27.58 9.41 -2.57
C PHE A 177 -28.20 10.70 -2.04
N ALA A 178 -29.21 10.57 -1.18
CA ALA A 178 -29.75 11.69 -0.45
C ALA A 178 -28.68 12.18 0.57
N HIS A 179 -28.48 13.50 0.63
CA HIS A 179 -27.37 14.09 1.40
C HIS A 179 -27.55 13.93 2.92
N ASP A 180 -28.80 13.75 3.36
CA ASP A 180 -29.22 13.50 4.75
C ASP A 180 -28.98 12.05 5.22
N GLN A 181 -28.75 11.13 4.29
CA GLN A 181 -28.54 9.70 4.61
C GLN A 181 -27.08 9.35 4.93
N VAL A 182 -26.13 10.23 4.61
CA VAL A 182 -24.70 9.97 4.82
C VAL A 182 -24.23 10.65 6.10
N ALA A 183 -23.80 9.84 7.07
CA ALA A 183 -23.18 10.32 8.29
C ALA A 183 -21.67 10.04 8.28
N LEU A 184 -20.94 10.80 9.09
CA LEU A 184 -19.51 10.62 9.26
C LEU A 184 -19.19 10.31 10.73
N SER A 185 -18.32 9.34 10.92
CA SER A 185 -17.62 9.07 12.17
C SER A 185 -16.19 9.58 12.07
N VAL A 186 -15.63 10.01 13.19
CA VAL A 186 -14.22 10.40 13.28
C VAL A 186 -13.49 9.39 14.15
N GLY A 187 -12.54 8.68 13.57
CA GLY A 187 -11.61 7.82 14.29
C GLY A 187 -10.41 8.62 14.79
N VAL A 188 -10.12 8.52 16.09
CA VAL A 188 -8.96 9.13 16.75
C VAL A 188 -8.08 8.00 17.27
N GLN A 189 -6.87 7.90 16.72
CA GLN A 189 -5.96 6.80 17.00
C GLN A 189 -4.61 7.32 17.47
N LEU A 190 -3.99 6.64 18.44
CA LEU A 190 -2.65 6.99 18.91
C LEU A 190 -1.64 6.95 17.76
N MET A 191 -0.84 8.01 17.64
CA MET A 191 0.18 8.08 16.59
C MET A 191 1.41 7.25 16.99
N VAL A 192 1.74 6.25 16.17
CA VAL A 192 2.98 5.48 16.30
C VAL A 192 4.17 6.34 15.88
N ARG A 193 5.26 6.38 16.66
CA ARG A 193 6.45 7.20 16.36
C ARG A 193 7.37 6.56 15.31
N ALA A 194 6.79 6.23 14.16
CA ALA A 194 7.53 5.68 13.02
C ALA A 194 8.45 6.71 12.36
N ASP A 195 8.25 8.02 12.61
CA ASP A 195 9.13 9.10 12.14
C ASP A 195 10.59 8.95 12.60
N THR A 196 10.80 8.30 13.75
CA THR A 196 12.14 7.95 14.26
C THR A 196 12.43 6.45 14.18
N GLY A 197 11.53 5.67 13.59
CA GLY A 197 11.62 4.23 13.40
C GLY A 197 11.47 3.89 11.92
N GLY A 198 10.64 2.89 11.62
CA GLY A 198 10.34 2.49 10.26
C GLY A 198 8.89 2.07 10.12
N SER A 199 8.41 1.98 8.90
CA SER A 199 7.06 1.55 8.58
C SER A 199 7.01 0.99 7.17
N GLY A 200 5.88 0.39 6.81
CA GLY A 200 5.65 -0.04 5.46
C GLY A 200 4.39 -0.86 5.33
N VAL A 201 4.39 -1.72 4.32
CA VAL A 201 3.25 -2.53 3.94
C VAL A 201 3.67 -3.99 3.89
N MET A 202 2.73 -4.91 4.10
CA MET A 202 2.96 -6.34 3.96
C MET A 202 1.73 -7.04 3.41
N PHE A 203 1.97 -8.11 2.67
CA PHE A 203 0.94 -8.91 2.02
C PHE A 203 1.09 -10.35 2.51
N SER A 204 -0.01 -11.00 2.86
CA SER A 204 0.00 -12.42 3.27
C SER A 204 0.15 -13.38 2.08
N ILE A 205 0.46 -12.87 0.89
CA ILE A 205 0.63 -13.60 -0.37
C ILE A 205 1.77 -12.95 -1.16
N ASP A 206 2.42 -13.73 -2.02
CA ASP A 206 3.28 -13.13 -3.04
C ASP A 206 2.42 -12.39 -4.09
N THR A 207 2.50 -11.06 -4.11
CA THR A 207 1.62 -10.22 -4.95
C THR A 207 1.90 -10.36 -6.46
N GLU A 208 3.04 -10.93 -6.82
CA GLU A 208 3.48 -11.11 -8.20
C GLU A 208 2.96 -12.44 -8.78
N SER A 209 3.24 -13.56 -8.13
CA SER A 209 2.85 -14.91 -8.56
C SER A 209 1.52 -15.39 -7.99
N GLY A 210 1.01 -14.71 -6.97
CA GLY A 210 -0.10 -15.19 -6.15
C GLY A 210 0.25 -16.42 -5.32
N PHE A 211 1.54 -16.70 -5.06
CA PHE A 211 1.94 -17.84 -4.23
C PHE A 211 1.41 -17.68 -2.80
N PRO A 212 0.49 -18.55 -2.35
CA PRO A 212 -0.26 -18.33 -1.12
C PRO A 212 0.52 -18.73 0.12
N ASP A 213 1.75 -19.23 0.01
CA ASP A 213 2.56 -19.65 1.17
C ASP A 213 3.71 -18.68 1.48
N ALA A 214 3.71 -17.48 0.89
CA ALA A 214 4.69 -16.43 1.18
C ALA A 214 4.03 -15.21 1.84
N VAL A 215 4.79 -14.54 2.72
CA VAL A 215 4.52 -13.15 3.15
C VAL A 215 5.54 -12.26 2.47
N LEU A 216 5.06 -11.19 1.84
CA LEU A 216 5.90 -10.12 1.30
C LEU A 216 5.84 -8.91 2.24
N ILE A 217 6.98 -8.42 2.71
CA ILE A 217 7.07 -7.28 3.63
C ILE A 217 7.95 -6.21 3.00
N ASN A 218 7.43 -5.00 2.87
CA ASN A 218 8.18 -3.83 2.45
C ASN A 218 8.39 -2.86 3.61
N ALA A 219 9.57 -2.27 3.70
CA ALA A 219 9.94 -1.37 4.79
C ALA A 219 10.74 -0.15 4.33
N ALA A 220 10.40 1.02 4.86
CA ALA A 220 11.20 2.23 4.74
C ALA A 220 11.36 2.92 6.11
N TRP A 221 12.31 3.84 6.20
CA TRP A 221 12.49 4.69 7.37
C TRP A 221 11.41 5.78 7.39
N GLY A 222 10.96 6.19 8.58
CA GLY A 222 9.97 7.25 8.75
C GLY A 222 8.52 6.77 8.66
N LEU A 223 7.59 7.71 8.42
CA LEU A 223 6.15 7.45 8.27
C LEU A 223 5.85 6.69 6.96
N GLY A 224 4.79 5.87 6.98
CA GLY A 224 4.50 4.87 5.94
C GLY A 224 3.97 5.41 4.62
N GLU A 225 3.57 6.69 4.61
CA GLU A 225 2.97 7.35 3.45
C GLU A 225 3.82 7.19 2.17
N ASN A 226 5.15 7.33 2.29
CA ASN A 226 6.04 7.20 1.13
C ASN A 226 6.04 5.78 0.54
N VAL A 227 5.85 4.74 1.36
CA VAL A 227 5.81 3.35 0.89
C VAL A 227 4.48 3.07 0.20
N VAL A 228 3.37 3.53 0.80
CA VAL A 228 2.01 3.38 0.27
C VAL A 228 1.86 4.11 -1.07
N GLN A 229 2.43 5.33 -1.17
CA GLN A 229 2.41 6.11 -2.41
C GLN A 229 3.45 5.66 -3.44
N GLY A 230 4.43 4.84 -3.06
CA GLY A 230 5.52 4.44 -3.95
C GLY A 230 6.56 5.53 -4.21
N ALA A 231 6.64 6.54 -3.34
CA ALA A 231 7.60 7.64 -3.44
C ALA A 231 9.03 7.25 -3.05
N VAL A 232 9.23 6.03 -2.52
CA VAL A 232 10.54 5.51 -2.11
C VAL A 232 10.68 4.05 -2.51
N ASP A 233 11.90 3.62 -2.84
CA ASP A 233 12.25 2.21 -3.02
C ASP A 233 12.53 1.58 -1.65
N PRO A 234 11.62 0.75 -1.11
CA PRO A 234 11.75 0.18 0.22
C PRO A 234 12.67 -1.04 0.23
N ASP A 235 13.09 -1.46 1.43
CA ASP A 235 13.56 -2.82 1.62
C ASP A 235 12.42 -3.80 1.38
N GLU A 236 12.75 -4.98 0.88
CA GLU A 236 11.79 -6.04 0.58
C GLU A 236 12.25 -7.35 1.22
N TYR A 237 11.35 -8.00 1.93
CA TYR A 237 11.59 -9.26 2.62
C TYR A 237 10.52 -10.27 2.24
N GLN A 238 10.93 -11.50 1.99
CA GLN A 238 10.01 -12.59 1.65
C GLN A 238 10.15 -13.71 2.66
N VAL A 239 9.04 -14.20 3.19
CA VAL A 239 9.01 -15.19 4.29
C VAL A 239 8.09 -16.34 3.96
N PHE A 240 8.52 -17.58 4.19
CA PHE A 240 7.75 -18.78 3.92
C PHE A 240 6.85 -19.15 5.10
N LYS A 241 5.53 -19.03 4.91
CA LYS A 241 4.51 -19.21 5.95
C LYS A 241 4.49 -20.59 6.62
N PRO A 242 4.63 -21.72 5.89
CA PRO A 242 4.51 -23.04 6.50
C PRO A 242 5.53 -23.35 7.61
N PHE A 243 6.63 -22.60 7.67
CA PHE A 243 7.69 -22.79 8.67
C PHE A 243 7.66 -21.75 9.79
N LEU A 244 6.72 -20.79 9.78
CA LEU A 244 6.63 -19.74 10.81
C LEU A 244 6.34 -20.27 12.22
N ASP A 245 5.69 -21.43 12.32
CA ASP A 245 5.35 -22.09 13.59
C ASP A 245 6.50 -22.92 14.17
N LYS A 246 7.61 -23.04 13.43
CA LYS A 246 8.81 -23.79 13.83
C LYS A 246 9.87 -22.83 14.36
N PRO A 247 9.96 -22.61 15.68
CA PRO A 247 10.84 -21.60 16.27
C PRO A 247 12.33 -21.85 16.01
N GLU A 248 12.71 -23.08 15.68
CA GLU A 248 14.07 -23.47 15.30
C GLU A 248 14.48 -23.09 13.87
N LEU A 249 13.54 -22.60 13.06
CA LEU A 249 13.78 -22.22 11.66
C LEU A 249 13.70 -20.70 11.48
N THR A 250 14.50 -20.20 10.53
CA THR A 250 14.43 -18.82 10.02
C THR A 250 13.93 -18.86 8.58
N PRO A 251 12.61 -18.90 8.34
CA PRO A 251 12.05 -19.09 7.00
C PRO A 251 12.05 -17.83 6.13
N ILE A 252 13.07 -16.98 6.24
CA ILE A 252 13.25 -15.82 5.36
C ILE A 252 13.84 -16.31 4.04
N LEU A 253 13.06 -16.21 2.97
CA LEU A 253 13.43 -16.65 1.62
C LEU A 253 14.40 -15.69 0.94
N GLY A 254 14.27 -14.39 1.20
CA GLY A 254 15.11 -13.36 0.61
C GLY A 254 14.97 -12.01 1.28
N LYS A 255 16.03 -11.19 1.15
CA LYS A 255 16.08 -9.80 1.60
C LYS A 255 16.70 -8.96 0.48
N ARG A 256 16.06 -7.86 0.12
CA ARG A 256 16.55 -6.90 -0.89
C ARG A 256 16.61 -5.52 -0.28
N LEU A 257 17.80 -4.91 -0.34
CA LEU A 257 18.03 -3.59 0.22
C LEU A 257 17.50 -2.52 -0.74
N GLY A 258 16.55 -1.71 -0.28
CA GLY A 258 16.02 -0.59 -1.02
C GLY A 258 16.91 0.65 -0.97
N ALA A 259 16.83 1.52 -1.98
CA ALA A 259 17.61 2.75 -2.03
C ALA A 259 17.27 3.71 -0.88
N LYS A 260 16.00 3.69 -0.41
CA LYS A 260 15.49 4.45 0.75
C LYS A 260 15.92 5.91 0.75
N SER A 261 15.88 6.58 -0.41
CA SER A 261 16.49 7.90 -0.64
C SER A 261 15.90 9.03 0.22
N ILE A 262 14.61 8.94 0.53
CA ILE A 262 13.85 9.89 1.35
C ILE A 262 13.11 9.16 2.48
N LYS A 263 12.81 9.89 3.56
CA LYS A 263 11.93 9.46 4.64
C LYS A 263 11.03 10.59 5.08
N MET A 264 9.82 10.25 5.52
CA MET A 264 8.87 11.21 6.05
C MET A 264 8.99 11.31 7.57
N ILE A 265 9.12 12.53 8.09
CA ILE A 265 9.22 12.82 9.52
C ILE A 265 8.23 13.92 9.91
N HIS A 266 7.98 14.07 11.21
CA HIS A 266 7.27 15.24 11.72
C HIS A 266 8.18 16.48 11.71
N GLY A 267 7.68 17.58 11.15
CA GLY A 267 8.27 18.91 11.24
C GLY A 267 8.22 19.46 12.67
N ARG A 268 8.85 20.62 12.89
CA ARG A 268 8.84 21.28 14.22
C ARG A 268 7.46 21.81 14.60
N ASP A 269 6.66 22.13 13.60
CA ASP A 269 5.24 22.48 13.63
C ASP A 269 4.33 21.23 13.67
N GLY A 270 4.91 20.03 13.67
CA GLY A 270 4.19 18.77 13.71
C GLY A 270 3.70 18.28 12.34
N THR A 271 3.86 19.06 11.27
CA THR A 271 3.39 18.67 9.93
C THR A 271 4.30 17.60 9.32
N PRO A 272 3.77 16.57 8.64
CA PRO A 272 4.59 15.60 7.94
C PRO A 272 5.40 16.26 6.82
N ARG A 273 6.68 15.94 6.71
CA ARG A 273 7.55 16.41 5.62
C ARG A 273 8.60 15.38 5.23
N ASN A 274 8.95 15.39 3.94
CA ASN A 274 10.03 14.56 3.43
C ASN A 274 11.40 15.18 3.69
N VAL A 275 12.33 14.33 4.11
CA VAL A 275 13.75 14.68 4.29
C VAL A 275 14.64 13.61 3.65
N PRO A 276 15.84 13.95 3.18
CA PRO A 276 16.80 12.96 2.71
C PRO A 276 17.18 11.97 3.82
N THR A 277 17.19 10.69 3.50
CA THR A 277 17.64 9.63 4.42
C THR A 277 19.16 9.66 4.52
N SER A 278 19.71 9.47 5.72
CA SER A 278 21.17 9.50 5.89
C SER A 278 21.84 8.33 5.16
N LYS A 279 23.11 8.49 4.77
CA LYS A 279 23.88 7.42 4.12
C LYS A 279 23.97 6.14 4.97
N ALA A 280 24.02 6.29 6.30
CA ALA A 280 24.06 5.15 7.22
C ALA A 280 22.74 4.37 7.23
N GLU A 281 21.60 5.06 7.24
CA GLU A 281 20.27 4.45 7.18
C GLU A 281 20.00 3.78 5.82
N ARG A 282 20.43 4.39 4.71
CA ARG A 282 20.24 3.83 3.36
C ARG A 282 20.94 2.49 3.19
N ARG A 283 22.10 2.32 3.82
CA ARG A 283 22.94 1.11 3.75
C ARG A 283 22.47 -0.02 4.67
N ARG A 284 21.45 0.19 5.50
CA ARG A 284 20.95 -0.81 6.45
C ARG A 284 19.54 -1.24 6.11
N PHE A 285 19.24 -2.49 6.42
CA PHE A 285 17.86 -2.98 6.48
C PHE A 285 17.10 -2.25 7.59
N VAL A 286 15.86 -1.89 7.30
CA VAL A 286 14.95 -1.26 8.28
C VAL A 286 14.60 -2.23 9.40
N LEU A 287 14.42 -3.52 9.06
CA LEU A 287 13.98 -4.56 9.98
C LEU A 287 15.09 -5.57 10.27
N SER A 288 15.15 -6.05 11.51
CA SER A 288 15.92 -7.24 11.88
C SER A 288 15.17 -8.52 11.51
N ASP A 289 15.86 -9.66 11.50
CA ASP A 289 15.25 -10.97 11.22
C ASP A 289 14.14 -11.32 12.20
N GLU A 290 14.30 -10.95 13.47
CA GLU A 290 13.29 -11.16 14.50
C GLU A 290 12.03 -10.34 14.20
N GLU A 291 12.18 -9.09 13.77
CA GLU A 291 11.08 -8.21 13.40
C GLU A 291 10.38 -8.69 12.12
N ILE A 292 11.14 -9.12 11.11
CA ILE A 292 10.63 -9.73 9.87
C ILE A 292 9.75 -10.95 10.20
N LEU A 293 10.25 -11.86 11.03
CA LEU A 293 9.49 -13.05 11.44
C LEU A 293 8.28 -12.70 12.29
N THR A 294 8.37 -11.67 13.14
CA THR A 294 7.23 -11.20 13.95
C THR A 294 6.11 -10.65 13.06
N LEU A 295 6.43 -9.77 12.11
CA LEU A 295 5.45 -9.26 11.14
C LEU A 295 4.87 -10.38 10.28
N ALA A 296 5.68 -11.34 9.83
CA ALA A 296 5.20 -12.47 9.04
C ALA A 296 4.23 -13.37 9.82
N ARG A 297 4.48 -13.61 11.11
CA ARG A 297 3.54 -14.33 12.00
C ARG A 297 2.24 -13.54 12.18
N GLN A 298 2.33 -12.22 12.38
CA GLN A 298 1.14 -11.37 12.47
C GLN A 298 0.33 -11.42 11.16
N ALA A 299 0.97 -11.34 10.00
CA ALA A 299 0.30 -11.46 8.69
C ALA A 299 -0.45 -12.79 8.54
N LYS A 300 0.17 -13.91 8.93
CA LYS A 300 -0.46 -15.23 8.94
C LYS A 300 -1.70 -15.27 9.84
N ILE A 301 -1.61 -14.75 11.06
CA ILE A 301 -2.73 -14.71 12.01
C ILE A 301 -3.89 -13.84 11.49
N ILE A 302 -3.58 -12.72 10.84
CA ILE A 302 -4.59 -11.84 10.22
C ILE A 302 -5.27 -12.55 9.06
N GLU A 303 -4.52 -13.15 8.15
CA GLU A 303 -5.06 -13.93 7.03
C GLU A 303 -5.96 -15.07 7.52
N GLU A 304 -5.55 -15.84 8.53
CA GLU A 304 -6.36 -16.90 9.12
C GLU A 304 -7.66 -16.38 9.75
N HIS A 305 -7.65 -15.17 10.31
CA HIS A 305 -8.84 -14.53 10.88
C HIS A 305 -9.86 -14.15 9.79
N TYR A 306 -9.39 -13.55 8.70
CA TYR A 306 -10.27 -13.12 7.61
C TYR A 306 -10.60 -14.23 6.60
N GLY A 307 -9.81 -15.31 6.57
CA GLY A 307 -10.00 -16.47 5.68
C GLY A 307 -9.65 -16.20 4.22
N LEU A 308 -8.90 -15.14 3.94
CA LEU A 308 -8.55 -14.68 2.60
C LEU A 308 -7.24 -13.86 2.64
N PRO A 309 -6.49 -13.73 1.52
CA PRO A 309 -5.24 -12.99 1.47
C PRO A 309 -5.41 -11.50 1.84
N MET A 310 -4.47 -10.94 2.60
CA MET A 310 -4.59 -9.60 3.20
C MET A 310 -3.45 -8.67 2.79
N ASP A 311 -3.78 -7.40 2.59
CA ASP A 311 -2.90 -6.24 2.47
C ASP A 311 -2.93 -5.47 3.80
N MET A 312 -1.77 -5.27 4.42
CA MET A 312 -1.63 -4.73 5.77
C MET A 312 -0.57 -3.63 5.81
N GLU A 313 -0.85 -2.59 6.58
CA GLU A 313 0.11 -1.52 6.88
C GLU A 313 0.62 -1.70 8.31
N TRP A 314 1.92 -1.49 8.50
CA TRP A 314 2.58 -1.63 9.80
C TRP A 314 3.52 -0.46 10.09
N ALA A 315 3.74 -0.21 11.38
CA ALA A 315 4.61 0.84 11.88
C ALA A 315 5.40 0.34 13.08
N ARG A 316 6.72 0.59 13.08
CA ARG A 316 7.61 0.37 14.21
C ARG A 316 7.84 1.68 14.95
N ASP A 317 7.45 1.71 16.21
CA ASP A 317 7.71 2.86 17.08
C ASP A 317 9.22 3.03 17.33
N GLY A 318 9.79 4.17 16.95
CA GLY A 318 11.23 4.40 17.05
C GLY A 318 11.77 4.57 18.48
N LYS A 319 10.89 4.72 19.48
CA LYS A 319 11.31 4.81 20.90
C LYS A 319 11.29 3.45 21.58
N THR A 320 10.26 2.66 21.33
CA THR A 320 10.00 1.39 22.02
C THR A 320 10.43 0.18 21.21
N GLY A 321 10.58 0.29 19.90
CA GLY A 321 10.81 -0.83 18.98
C GLY A 321 9.55 -1.66 18.71
N THR A 322 8.42 -1.31 19.32
CA THR A 322 7.17 -2.06 19.19
C THR A 322 6.60 -1.96 17.78
N LEU A 323 6.21 -3.11 17.22
CA LEU A 323 5.54 -3.23 15.93
C LEU A 323 4.02 -3.15 16.10
N TYR A 324 3.39 -2.28 15.32
CA TYR A 324 1.95 -2.08 15.28
C TYR A 324 1.41 -2.34 13.88
N ILE A 325 0.22 -2.94 13.80
CA ILE A 325 -0.59 -3.00 12.59
C ILE A 325 -1.52 -1.78 12.60
N VAL A 326 -1.42 -0.94 11.58
CA VAL A 326 -2.19 0.32 11.50
C VAL A 326 -3.40 0.21 10.58
N GLN A 327 -3.37 -0.72 9.62
CA GLN A 327 -4.48 -1.01 8.70
C GLN A 327 -4.39 -2.46 8.21
N ALA A 328 -5.53 -3.10 7.95
CA ALA A 328 -5.61 -4.34 7.19
C ALA A 328 -6.86 -4.33 6.30
N ARG A 329 -6.73 -4.87 5.09
CA ARG A 329 -7.82 -5.02 4.12
C ARG A 329 -7.59 -6.26 3.24
N PRO A 330 -8.65 -6.83 2.63
CA PRO A 330 -8.51 -7.88 1.64
C PRO A 330 -7.55 -7.49 0.50
N GLU A 331 -6.71 -8.43 0.08
CA GLU A 331 -5.93 -8.33 -1.16
C GLU A 331 -6.83 -8.70 -2.35
N THR A 332 -6.93 -7.80 -3.33
CA THR A 332 -7.97 -7.86 -4.39
C THR A 332 -7.44 -8.19 -5.78
N VAL A 333 -6.12 -8.20 -5.98
CA VAL A 333 -5.51 -8.47 -7.29
C VAL A 333 -5.47 -9.97 -7.54
N GLN A 334 -4.77 -10.72 -6.71
CA GLN A 334 -4.53 -12.14 -6.95
C GLN A 334 -5.78 -12.96 -6.64
N SER A 335 -6.62 -12.50 -5.72
CA SER A 335 -7.91 -13.13 -5.41
C SER A 335 -8.92 -13.10 -6.56
N ARG A 336 -8.72 -12.21 -7.57
CA ARG A 336 -9.56 -12.10 -8.78
C ARG A 336 -8.95 -12.78 -10.02
N ALA A 337 -7.67 -13.16 -9.98
CA ALA A 337 -7.02 -13.81 -11.10
C ALA A 337 -7.54 -15.26 -11.25
N ASP A 338 -8.10 -15.57 -12.42
CA ASP A 338 -8.74 -16.85 -12.72
C ASP A 338 -7.78 -18.03 -12.43
N MET A 339 -8.09 -18.83 -11.40
CA MET A 339 -7.21 -19.88 -10.85
C MET A 339 -6.90 -21.04 -11.82
N GLY A 340 -7.61 -21.14 -12.94
CA GLY A 340 -7.54 -22.28 -13.88
C GLY A 340 -6.70 -22.09 -15.13
N THR A 341 -6.17 -20.88 -15.37
CA THR A 341 -5.55 -20.52 -16.66
C THR A 341 -4.13 -19.99 -16.48
N LEU A 342 -3.15 -20.65 -17.09
CA LEU A 342 -1.76 -20.19 -17.14
C LEU A 342 -1.53 -19.40 -18.45
N LYS A 343 -1.24 -18.10 -18.33
CA LYS A 343 -0.79 -17.28 -19.46
C LYS A 343 0.72 -17.08 -19.39
N SER A 344 1.43 -17.50 -20.42
CA SER A 344 2.86 -17.21 -20.60
C SER A 344 3.09 -16.33 -21.82
N TYR A 345 4.02 -15.40 -21.68
CA TYR A 345 4.37 -14.44 -22.73
C TYR A 345 5.82 -14.68 -23.14
N ALA A 346 6.09 -14.71 -24.44
CA ALA A 346 7.44 -14.79 -24.98
C ALA A 346 7.65 -13.68 -26.01
N VAL A 347 8.65 -12.83 -25.79
CA VAL A 347 9.06 -11.80 -26.74
C VAL A 347 10.02 -12.43 -27.75
N LYS A 348 9.67 -12.42 -29.03
CA LYS A 348 10.51 -12.93 -30.11
C LYS A 348 11.34 -11.82 -30.71
N ASN A 349 12.63 -12.09 -30.86
CA ASN A 349 13.61 -11.18 -31.46
C ASN A 349 13.54 -9.76 -30.87
N PRO A 350 13.68 -9.62 -29.52
CA PRO A 350 13.63 -8.31 -28.90
C PRO A 350 14.72 -7.40 -29.46
N GLY A 351 14.40 -6.11 -29.61
CA GLY A 351 15.39 -5.09 -29.92
C GLY A 351 16.39 -4.87 -28.77
N PRO A 352 17.35 -3.94 -28.95
CA PRO A 352 18.27 -3.54 -27.88
C PRO A 352 17.52 -3.11 -26.61
N GLU A 353 18.02 -3.52 -25.45
CA GLU A 353 17.54 -3.04 -24.15
C GLU A 353 17.82 -1.54 -24.01
N ILE A 354 16.78 -0.78 -23.67
CA ILE A 354 16.85 0.66 -23.41
C ILE A 354 16.87 0.90 -21.90
N LEU A 355 15.95 0.26 -21.17
CA LEU A 355 15.74 0.47 -19.74
C LEU A 355 15.41 -0.83 -19.04
N ARG A 356 15.68 -0.84 -17.74
CA ARG A 356 15.34 -1.93 -16.82
C ARG A 356 14.76 -1.37 -15.54
N GLY A 357 13.75 -2.06 -15.00
CA GLY A 357 13.16 -1.75 -13.70
C GLY A 357 12.51 -2.99 -13.09
N LEU A 358 11.69 -2.79 -12.07
CA LEU A 358 10.95 -3.87 -11.41
C LEU A 358 9.72 -4.24 -12.22
N SER A 359 9.62 -5.52 -12.57
CA SER A 359 8.47 -6.10 -13.24
C SER A 359 7.25 -6.14 -12.31
N VAL A 360 6.10 -5.73 -12.85
CA VAL A 360 4.79 -5.87 -12.24
C VAL A 360 3.90 -6.66 -13.18
N GLY A 361 3.56 -7.89 -12.78
CA GLY A 361 2.85 -8.85 -13.61
C GLY A 361 3.79 -9.61 -14.56
N SER A 362 3.21 -10.39 -15.48
CA SER A 362 3.96 -11.31 -16.35
C SER A 362 3.76 -11.08 -17.84
N ALA A 363 2.99 -10.06 -18.21
CA ALA A 363 2.64 -9.78 -19.59
C ALA A 363 3.77 -9.07 -20.36
N ALA A 364 3.70 -9.14 -21.68
CA ALA A 364 4.50 -8.29 -22.55
C ALA A 364 3.57 -7.54 -23.49
N VAL A 365 3.90 -6.30 -23.80
CA VAL A 365 3.17 -5.44 -24.74
C VAL A 365 4.17 -4.70 -25.61
N ALA A 366 3.82 -4.50 -26.87
CA ALA A 366 4.54 -3.61 -27.76
C ALA A 366 3.61 -2.45 -28.13
N GLY A 367 4.12 -1.23 -28.06
CA GLY A 367 3.30 -0.04 -28.25
C GLY A 367 4.13 1.23 -28.34
N ARG A 368 3.46 2.33 -28.68
CA ARG A 368 4.07 3.65 -28.72
C ARG A 368 4.12 4.25 -27.33
N VAL A 369 5.24 4.89 -27.00
CA VAL A 369 5.39 5.69 -25.78
C VAL A 369 4.49 6.92 -25.86
N SER A 370 3.81 7.21 -24.75
CA SER A 370 3.15 8.47 -24.48
C SER A 370 3.66 8.99 -23.13
N ILE A 371 4.48 10.05 -23.17
CA ILE A 371 5.06 10.64 -21.96
C ILE A 371 4.09 11.67 -21.40
N ILE A 372 3.65 11.44 -20.16
CA ILE A 372 2.77 12.35 -19.42
C ILE A 372 3.48 12.69 -18.12
N GLU A 373 3.87 13.95 -17.94
CA GLU A 373 4.61 14.40 -16.75
C GLU A 373 3.70 14.68 -15.55
N SER A 374 2.44 15.02 -15.82
CA SER A 374 1.49 15.47 -14.79
C SER A 374 0.04 15.17 -15.18
N ALA A 375 -0.82 14.95 -14.19
CA ALA A 375 -2.21 14.53 -14.38
C ALA A 375 -3.09 15.59 -15.10
N ASP A 376 -2.70 16.86 -15.11
CA ASP A 376 -3.35 17.91 -15.90
C ASP A 376 -3.15 17.75 -17.42
N GLN A 377 -2.19 16.91 -17.84
CA GLN A 377 -1.90 16.63 -19.25
C GLN A 377 -2.59 15.35 -19.76
N ILE A 378 -3.46 14.74 -18.96
CA ILE A 378 -4.18 13.49 -19.26
C ILE A 378 -4.87 13.50 -20.64
N ASP A 379 -5.37 14.65 -21.10
CA ASP A 379 -6.05 14.79 -22.39
C ASP A 379 -5.11 14.55 -23.59
N ARG A 380 -3.78 14.63 -23.38
CA ARG A 380 -2.78 14.31 -24.41
C ARG A 380 -2.53 12.82 -24.57
N PHE A 381 -2.98 12.00 -23.62
CA PHE A 381 -2.72 10.57 -23.62
C PHE A 381 -3.46 9.87 -24.77
N VAL A 382 -2.74 9.01 -25.49
CA VAL A 382 -3.28 8.22 -26.61
C VAL A 382 -3.65 6.82 -26.11
N ASP A 383 -4.89 6.39 -26.38
CA ASP A 383 -5.40 5.08 -25.97
C ASP A 383 -4.57 3.94 -26.56
N GLY A 384 -4.24 2.96 -25.72
CA GLY A 384 -3.43 1.81 -26.10
C GLY A 384 -1.92 2.08 -26.18
N SER A 385 -1.47 3.29 -25.82
CA SER A 385 -0.04 3.61 -25.72
C SER A 385 0.59 3.11 -24.41
N VAL A 386 1.92 3.04 -24.38
CA VAL A 386 2.74 2.82 -23.19
C VAL A 386 2.86 4.14 -22.44
N LEU A 387 2.25 4.22 -21.26
CA LEU A 387 2.32 5.39 -20.40
C LEU A 387 3.70 5.46 -19.74
N VAL A 388 4.42 6.57 -19.93
CA VAL A 388 5.71 6.84 -19.26
C VAL A 388 5.56 8.08 -18.38
N THR A 389 5.91 7.95 -17.09
CA THR A 389 5.83 9.07 -16.13
C THR A 389 6.81 8.90 -14.96
N GLY A 390 7.01 9.94 -14.15
CA GLY A 390 7.91 9.86 -12.99
C GLY A 390 7.31 9.01 -11.86
N THR A 391 6.10 9.36 -11.43
CA THR A 391 5.31 8.68 -10.39
C THR A 391 3.83 8.78 -10.71
N THR A 392 3.01 7.88 -10.17
CA THR A 392 1.55 7.96 -10.29
C THR A 392 0.88 8.14 -8.93
N ASP A 393 -0.26 8.81 -8.92
CA ASP A 393 -1.17 8.95 -7.78
C ASP A 393 -2.63 8.62 -8.22
N PRO A 394 -3.63 8.66 -7.32
CA PRO A 394 -5.01 8.30 -7.68
C PRO A 394 -5.64 9.07 -8.84
N ASP A 395 -5.15 10.26 -9.18
CA ASP A 395 -5.68 11.05 -10.30
C ASP A 395 -5.26 10.47 -11.67
N TRP A 396 -4.29 9.54 -11.70
CA TRP A 396 -3.82 8.85 -12.91
C TRP A 396 -4.68 7.64 -13.30
N VAL A 397 -5.52 7.13 -12.39
CA VAL A 397 -6.33 5.92 -12.62
C VAL A 397 -7.13 5.96 -13.93
N PRO A 398 -7.75 7.09 -14.35
CA PRO A 398 -8.47 7.15 -15.62
C PRO A 398 -7.59 6.86 -16.86
N ILE A 399 -6.33 7.33 -16.90
CA ILE A 399 -5.42 7.06 -18.02
C ILE A 399 -4.76 5.70 -17.93
N MET A 400 -4.49 5.21 -16.73
CA MET A 400 -3.96 3.86 -16.55
C MET A 400 -4.91 2.82 -17.17
N LYS A 401 -6.23 2.99 -17.03
CA LYS A 401 -7.24 2.12 -17.69
C LYS A 401 -7.20 2.15 -19.22
N ARG A 402 -6.66 3.21 -19.81
CA ARG A 402 -6.55 3.40 -21.26
C ARG A 402 -5.18 2.96 -21.79
N ALA A 403 -4.20 2.73 -20.93
CA ALA A 403 -2.84 2.37 -21.31
C ALA A 403 -2.69 0.88 -21.64
N ALA A 404 -1.74 0.56 -22.52
CA ALA A 404 -1.36 -0.82 -22.82
C ALA A 404 -0.29 -1.36 -21.87
N ALA A 405 0.59 -0.47 -21.38
CA ALA A 405 1.60 -0.76 -20.35
C ALA A 405 1.97 0.54 -19.63
N ILE A 406 2.61 0.43 -18.46
CA ILE A 406 3.04 1.56 -17.66
C ILE A 406 4.53 1.44 -17.33
N VAL A 407 5.28 2.52 -17.47
CA VAL A 407 6.70 2.61 -17.12
C VAL A 407 6.92 3.82 -16.23
N THR A 408 7.53 3.63 -15.06
CA THR A 408 7.81 4.74 -14.12
C THR A 408 9.27 4.87 -13.72
N ASP A 409 9.71 6.10 -13.49
CA ASP A 409 11.06 6.40 -12.98
C ASP A 409 11.23 5.88 -11.54
N HIS A 410 10.19 6.04 -10.71
CA HIS A 410 10.24 5.69 -9.30
C HIS A 410 9.15 4.68 -8.94
N GLY A 411 9.41 3.92 -7.88
CA GLY A 411 8.42 3.02 -7.27
C GLY A 411 8.91 1.59 -7.10
N GLY A 412 8.55 0.99 -5.97
CA GLY A 412 8.73 -0.44 -5.71
C GLY A 412 7.52 -1.29 -6.08
N ARG A 413 7.57 -2.58 -5.74
CA ARG A 413 6.46 -3.55 -5.94
C ARG A 413 5.14 -3.13 -5.29
N THR A 414 5.15 -2.18 -4.37
CA THR A 414 3.97 -1.70 -3.62
C THR A 414 3.64 -0.24 -3.91
N SER A 415 4.26 0.34 -4.94
CA SER A 415 3.90 1.68 -5.41
C SER A 415 2.46 1.73 -5.92
N HIS A 416 1.88 2.93 -5.95
CA HIS A 416 0.55 3.15 -6.54
C HIS A 416 0.49 2.58 -7.98
N ALA A 417 1.52 2.83 -8.79
CA ALA A 417 1.64 2.30 -10.14
C ALA A 417 1.58 0.77 -10.14
N ALA A 418 2.34 0.10 -9.27
CA ALA A 418 2.35 -1.35 -9.18
C ALA A 418 1.02 -1.96 -8.72
N ILE A 419 0.37 -1.35 -7.71
CA ILE A 419 -0.92 -1.82 -7.17
C ILE A 419 -2.02 -1.68 -8.22
N VAL A 420 -2.17 -0.50 -8.83
CA VAL A 420 -3.24 -0.26 -9.80
C VAL A 420 -3.00 -1.01 -11.11
N SER A 421 -1.76 -1.12 -11.59
CA SER A 421 -1.47 -1.91 -12.80
C SER A 421 -1.87 -3.37 -12.64
N ARG A 422 -1.60 -3.93 -11.46
CA ARG A 422 -2.04 -5.26 -11.06
C ARG A 422 -3.57 -5.41 -11.08
N GLU A 423 -4.29 -4.49 -10.46
CA GLU A 423 -5.77 -4.49 -10.45
C GLU A 423 -6.38 -4.40 -11.85
N LEU A 424 -5.70 -3.70 -12.77
CA LEU A 424 -6.11 -3.54 -14.16
C LEU A 424 -5.60 -4.65 -15.09
N GLY A 425 -4.72 -5.54 -14.60
CA GLY A 425 -4.10 -6.60 -15.40
C GLY A 425 -3.13 -6.08 -16.46
N LEU A 426 -2.54 -4.90 -16.25
CA LEU A 426 -1.60 -4.27 -17.17
C LEU A 426 -0.14 -4.59 -16.80
N PRO A 427 0.73 -4.90 -17.78
CA PRO A 427 2.16 -4.99 -17.52
C PRO A 427 2.70 -3.61 -17.12
N ALA A 428 3.49 -3.57 -16.05
CA ALA A 428 4.18 -2.35 -15.66
C ALA A 428 5.63 -2.60 -15.25
N ILE A 429 6.48 -1.61 -15.52
CA ILE A 429 7.88 -1.58 -15.08
C ILE A 429 8.06 -0.34 -14.22
N VAL A 430 8.31 -0.54 -12.93
CA VAL A 430 8.43 0.56 -11.95
C VAL A 430 9.87 0.71 -11.46
N GLY A 431 10.26 1.93 -11.08
CA GLY A 431 11.60 2.16 -10.53
C GLY A 431 12.72 2.06 -11.56
N CYS A 432 12.49 2.53 -12.79
CA CYS A 432 13.50 2.53 -13.86
C CYS A 432 14.63 3.54 -13.63
N GLY A 433 14.43 4.52 -12.76
CA GLY A 433 15.36 5.60 -12.47
C GLY A 433 15.19 6.82 -13.38
N ASP A 434 15.26 6.64 -14.70
CA ASP A 434 15.34 7.72 -15.69
C ASP A 434 14.56 7.47 -17.00
N ALA A 435 13.47 6.69 -16.92
CA ALA A 435 12.63 6.37 -18.08
C ALA A 435 12.07 7.62 -18.78
N THR A 436 11.65 8.65 -18.05
CA THR A 436 11.16 9.92 -18.62
C THR A 436 12.24 10.72 -19.35
N HIS A 437 13.51 10.48 -19.05
CA HIS A 437 14.64 11.13 -19.70
C HIS A 437 15.19 10.33 -20.89
N VAL A 438 15.11 9.00 -20.83
CA VAL A 438 15.69 8.10 -21.82
C VAL A 438 14.70 7.81 -22.97
N LEU A 439 13.40 7.69 -22.67
CA LEU A 439 12.37 7.45 -23.69
C LEU A 439 11.92 8.76 -24.34
N HIS A 440 11.35 8.64 -25.54
CA HIS A 440 10.81 9.76 -26.29
C HIS A 440 9.33 9.55 -26.63
N ASP A 441 8.57 10.64 -26.69
CA ASP A 441 7.17 10.59 -27.09
C ASP A 441 7.02 10.00 -28.50
N GLU A 442 5.98 9.19 -28.71
CA GLU A 442 5.75 8.39 -29.91
C GLU A 442 6.81 7.33 -30.28
N GLN A 443 7.79 7.09 -29.42
CA GLN A 443 8.79 6.04 -29.64
C GLN A 443 8.14 4.66 -29.58
N ASP A 444 8.42 3.82 -30.57
CA ASP A 444 8.00 2.42 -30.55
C ASP A 444 8.88 1.62 -29.59
N VAL A 445 8.25 0.96 -28.62
CA VAL A 445 8.94 0.14 -27.61
C VAL A 445 8.22 -1.18 -27.37
N THR A 446 8.96 -2.15 -26.83
CA THR A 446 8.40 -3.36 -26.25
C THR A 446 8.67 -3.37 -24.76
N VAL A 447 7.61 -3.49 -23.97
CA VAL A 447 7.62 -3.60 -22.52
C VAL A 447 7.42 -5.07 -22.16
N SER A 448 8.39 -5.70 -21.49
CA SER A 448 8.33 -7.10 -21.13
C SER A 448 8.48 -7.33 -19.64
N CYS A 449 7.46 -7.91 -19.04
CA CYS A 449 7.42 -8.39 -17.65
C CYS A 449 7.56 -9.93 -17.58
N ALA A 450 7.77 -10.59 -18.72
CA ALA A 450 7.85 -12.04 -18.82
C ALA A 450 9.13 -12.63 -18.18
N GLY A 451 10.18 -11.82 -18.03
CA GLY A 451 11.53 -12.27 -17.65
C GLY A 451 11.74 -12.65 -16.18
N GLY A 452 10.81 -12.32 -15.28
CA GLY A 452 11.00 -12.55 -13.85
C GLY A 452 10.74 -11.28 -13.06
N GLU A 453 11.63 -11.01 -12.10
CA GLU A 453 11.57 -9.79 -11.29
C GLU A 453 11.99 -8.54 -12.05
N ASP A 454 12.80 -8.71 -13.10
CA ASP A 454 13.22 -7.62 -13.97
C ASP A 454 12.22 -7.40 -15.10
N GLY A 455 11.72 -6.18 -15.18
CA GLY A 455 11.01 -5.67 -16.33
C GLY A 455 12.00 -5.01 -17.28
N ILE A 456 11.88 -5.29 -18.58
CA ILE A 456 12.77 -4.76 -19.61
C ILE A 456 11.97 -3.98 -20.64
N VAL A 457 12.46 -2.78 -20.98
CA VAL A 457 12.00 -2.00 -22.13
C VAL A 457 13.03 -2.14 -23.24
N THR A 458 12.61 -2.62 -24.41
CA THR A 458 13.47 -2.74 -25.60
C THR A 458 13.00 -1.85 -26.73
N GLU A 459 13.94 -1.44 -27.58
CA GLU A 459 13.66 -0.61 -28.75
C GLU A 459 12.81 -1.37 -29.79
N GLY A 460 11.82 -0.68 -30.35
CA GLY A 460 10.98 -1.17 -31.43
C GLY A 460 9.84 -2.09 -30.98
N ILE A 461 9.01 -2.47 -31.95
CA ILE A 461 7.88 -3.37 -31.77
C ILE A 461 8.33 -4.80 -32.02
N SER A 462 8.36 -5.61 -30.96
CA SER A 462 8.68 -7.03 -31.04
C SER A 462 7.41 -7.87 -31.16
N GLU A 463 7.52 -9.05 -31.75
CA GLU A 463 6.43 -10.02 -31.77
C GLU A 463 6.28 -10.67 -30.39
N ILE A 464 5.06 -10.69 -29.88
CA ILE A 464 4.74 -11.26 -28.57
C ILE A 464 3.87 -12.49 -28.77
N GLU A 465 4.42 -13.65 -28.42
CA GLU A 465 3.69 -14.90 -28.39
C GLU A 465 3.01 -15.05 -27.03
N VAL A 466 1.69 -15.23 -27.03
CA VAL A 466 0.91 -15.50 -25.82
C VAL A 466 0.42 -16.94 -25.89
N THR A 467 0.80 -17.74 -24.89
CA THR A 467 0.29 -19.11 -24.72
C THR A 467 -0.66 -19.12 -23.53
N GLU A 468 -1.88 -19.60 -23.73
CA GLU A 468 -2.91 -19.72 -22.71
C GLU A 468 -3.26 -21.20 -22.54
N GLU A 469 -2.90 -21.77 -21.40
CA GLU A 469 -3.12 -23.18 -21.09
C GLU A 469 -4.10 -23.32 -19.92
N LYS A 470 -5.18 -24.08 -20.15
CA LYS A 470 -6.14 -24.42 -19.10
C LYS A 470 -5.65 -25.65 -18.34
N LEU A 471 -5.23 -25.44 -17.09
CA LEU A 471 -4.63 -26.49 -16.27
C LEU A 471 -5.63 -27.59 -15.87
N GLU A 472 -6.93 -27.28 -15.91
CA GLU A 472 -8.04 -28.17 -15.53
C GLU A 472 -8.17 -29.43 -16.40
N HIS A 473 -7.62 -29.42 -17.62
CA HIS A 473 -7.79 -30.51 -18.59
C HIS A 473 -6.55 -31.41 -18.73
N LEU A 474 -5.54 -31.23 -17.87
CA LEU A 474 -4.33 -32.04 -17.95
C LEU A 474 -4.62 -33.49 -17.54
N PRO A 475 -4.22 -34.49 -18.36
CA PRO A 475 -4.48 -35.89 -18.05
C PRO A 475 -3.68 -36.35 -16.82
N SER A 476 -4.25 -37.25 -16.03
CA SER A 476 -3.51 -37.95 -14.99
C SER A 476 -2.41 -38.80 -15.61
N THR A 477 -1.20 -38.73 -15.05
CA THR A 477 -0.04 -39.50 -15.53
C THR A 477 0.39 -40.52 -14.48
N ASP A 478 0.82 -41.71 -14.92
CA ASP A 478 1.43 -42.71 -14.03
C ASP A 478 2.85 -42.31 -13.59
N THR A 479 3.55 -41.55 -14.44
CA THR A 479 4.88 -41.03 -14.18
C THR A 479 4.80 -39.70 -13.47
N LYS A 480 5.57 -39.55 -12.39
CA LYS A 480 5.67 -38.28 -11.66
C LYS A 480 6.27 -37.17 -12.52
N VAL A 481 5.46 -36.18 -12.89
CA VAL A 481 5.94 -34.98 -13.58
C VAL A 481 6.50 -34.01 -12.54
N MET A 482 7.79 -33.68 -12.65
CA MET A 482 8.50 -32.80 -11.72
C MET A 482 9.23 -31.68 -12.48
N LEU A 483 9.51 -30.58 -11.80
CA LEU A 483 10.19 -29.41 -12.37
C LEU A 483 11.72 -29.54 -12.32
N ASN A 484 12.37 -29.06 -13.37
CA ASN A 484 13.80 -28.74 -13.38
C ASN A 484 13.95 -27.23 -13.22
N LEU A 485 14.40 -26.80 -12.05
CA LEU A 485 14.53 -25.39 -11.68
C LEU A 485 15.99 -24.97 -11.70
N ALA A 486 16.25 -23.79 -12.24
CA ALA A 486 17.55 -23.13 -12.16
C ALA A 486 17.46 -21.75 -11.51
N ASN A 487 16.36 -21.04 -11.72
CA ASN A 487 16.13 -19.72 -11.13
C ASN A 487 15.14 -19.83 -9.95
N PRO A 488 15.55 -19.49 -8.72
CA PRO A 488 14.67 -19.48 -7.55
C PRO A 488 13.46 -18.54 -7.70
N SER A 489 13.60 -17.37 -8.34
CA SER A 489 12.49 -16.42 -8.50
C SER A 489 11.39 -16.93 -9.43
N ALA A 490 11.70 -17.90 -10.30
CA ALA A 490 10.70 -18.58 -11.12
C ALA A 490 9.92 -19.66 -10.35
N ALA A 491 10.45 -20.18 -9.24
CA ALA A 491 9.83 -21.26 -8.46
C ALA A 491 8.45 -20.84 -7.94
N LEU A 492 8.36 -19.60 -7.46
CA LEU A 492 7.10 -19.03 -6.96
C LEU A 492 6.09 -18.82 -8.06
N ARG A 493 6.47 -18.65 -9.33
CA ARG A 493 5.52 -18.52 -10.45
C ARG A 493 4.89 -19.85 -10.84
N TRP A 494 5.62 -20.94 -10.67
CA TRP A 494 5.22 -22.26 -11.15
C TRP A 494 4.47 -23.10 -10.13
N TRP A 495 4.18 -22.53 -8.96
CA TRP A 495 3.42 -23.20 -7.90
C TRP A 495 2.02 -23.68 -8.35
N ARG A 496 1.42 -22.99 -9.34
CA ARG A 496 0.11 -23.36 -9.91
C ARG A 496 0.18 -24.56 -10.84
N LEU A 497 1.37 -24.94 -11.33
CA LEU A 497 1.51 -26.10 -12.20
C LEU A 497 1.20 -27.38 -11.41
N PRO A 498 0.38 -28.29 -11.95
CA PRO A 498 0.06 -29.57 -11.31
C PRO A 498 1.24 -30.54 -11.44
N THR A 499 2.35 -30.20 -10.78
CA THR A 499 3.58 -30.99 -10.74
C THR A 499 3.77 -31.60 -9.36
N GLN A 500 4.55 -32.67 -9.29
CA GLN A 500 4.83 -33.41 -8.05
C GLN A 500 6.15 -32.96 -7.42
N GLY A 501 6.44 -31.66 -7.49
CA GLY A 501 7.61 -31.01 -6.89
C GLY A 501 8.76 -30.79 -7.87
N VAL A 502 9.94 -30.55 -7.30
CA VAL A 502 11.17 -30.24 -8.04
C VAL A 502 12.06 -31.48 -8.10
N GLY A 503 12.33 -31.97 -9.30
CA GLY A 503 13.17 -33.16 -9.53
C GLY A 503 14.65 -32.82 -9.65
N LEU A 504 14.96 -31.58 -10.05
CA LEU A 504 16.32 -31.05 -10.11
C LEU A 504 16.30 -29.55 -9.80
N ALA A 505 17.06 -29.12 -8.80
CA ALA A 505 17.33 -27.72 -8.52
C ALA A 505 18.82 -27.45 -8.79
N ARG A 506 19.11 -26.61 -9.78
CA ARG A 506 20.47 -26.31 -10.25
C ARG A 506 21.06 -25.14 -9.46
N MET A 507 22.22 -25.37 -8.85
CA MET A 507 22.85 -24.40 -7.96
C MET A 507 23.72 -23.37 -8.68
N GLU A 508 24.19 -23.66 -9.90
CA GLU A 508 25.13 -22.77 -10.61
C GLU A 508 24.54 -21.39 -10.93
N PHE A 509 23.22 -21.34 -11.15
CA PHE A 509 22.48 -20.10 -11.39
C PHE A 509 22.32 -19.27 -10.13
N VAL A 510 22.17 -19.91 -8.96
CA VAL A 510 22.12 -19.22 -7.66
C VAL A 510 23.46 -18.53 -7.41
N VAL A 511 24.58 -19.23 -7.64
CA VAL A 511 25.91 -18.66 -7.45
C VAL A 511 26.16 -17.50 -8.42
N THR A 512 25.84 -17.66 -9.70
CA THR A 512 26.10 -16.64 -10.72
C THR A 512 25.23 -15.39 -10.55
N ASN A 513 23.93 -15.55 -10.26
CA ASN A 513 22.98 -14.44 -10.28
C ASN A 513 22.65 -13.86 -8.91
N ALA A 514 22.57 -14.70 -7.87
CA ALA A 514 22.20 -14.25 -6.52
C ALA A 514 23.43 -13.93 -5.68
N VAL A 515 24.39 -14.85 -5.60
CA VAL A 515 25.60 -14.66 -4.79
C VAL A 515 26.58 -13.70 -5.46
N ARG A 516 26.81 -13.79 -6.78
CA ARG A 516 27.62 -12.87 -7.60
C ARG A 516 29.10 -12.69 -7.19
N VAL A 517 29.50 -13.14 -6.00
CA VAL A 517 30.82 -13.00 -5.41
C VAL A 517 31.39 -14.38 -5.12
N HIS A 518 32.68 -14.57 -5.39
CA HIS A 518 33.35 -15.82 -5.05
C HIS A 518 33.41 -16.01 -3.52
N PRO A 519 33.02 -17.17 -2.95
CA PRO A 519 32.90 -17.35 -1.50
C PRO A 519 34.22 -17.13 -0.74
N MET A 520 35.36 -17.47 -1.34
CA MET A 520 36.67 -17.17 -0.73
C MET A 520 36.99 -15.67 -0.64
N ALA A 521 36.41 -14.84 -1.50
CA ALA A 521 36.56 -13.39 -1.43
C ALA A 521 35.73 -12.81 -0.28
N LEU A 522 34.55 -13.37 -0.01
CA LEU A 522 33.72 -13.05 1.15
C LEU A 522 34.38 -13.47 2.46
N ALA A 523 34.95 -14.69 2.50
CA ALA A 523 35.62 -15.22 3.68
C ALA A 523 36.97 -14.55 4.00
N HIS A 524 37.65 -14.03 2.97
CA HIS A 524 39.01 -13.46 3.08
C HIS A 524 39.17 -12.17 2.26
N ILE A 525 38.35 -11.16 2.57
CA ILE A 525 38.40 -9.86 1.89
C ILE A 525 39.78 -9.19 1.97
N ASP A 526 40.55 -9.47 3.03
CA ASP A 526 41.95 -9.05 3.21
C ASP A 526 42.88 -9.53 2.09
N ARG A 527 42.51 -10.62 1.39
CA ARG A 527 43.27 -11.19 0.28
C ARG A 527 42.82 -10.68 -1.10
N VAL A 528 41.74 -9.91 -1.17
CA VAL A 528 41.30 -9.23 -2.39
C VAL A 528 42.17 -7.98 -2.57
N THR A 529 43.15 -8.08 -3.47
CA THR A 529 44.16 -7.03 -3.68
C THR A 529 43.71 -5.94 -4.65
N ASP A 530 42.72 -6.22 -5.48
CA ASP A 530 42.17 -5.24 -6.42
C ASP A 530 41.18 -4.31 -5.68
N PRO A 531 41.46 -3.00 -5.63
CA PRO A 531 40.64 -2.04 -4.90
C PRO A 531 39.25 -1.84 -5.51
N GLU A 532 39.08 -1.99 -6.83
CA GLU A 532 37.78 -1.84 -7.50
C GLU A 532 36.87 -3.04 -7.18
N VAL A 533 37.41 -4.25 -7.29
CA VAL A 533 36.69 -5.49 -6.94
C VAL A 533 36.31 -5.50 -5.46
N ARG A 534 37.22 -5.06 -4.59
CA ARG A 534 36.94 -4.94 -3.14
C ARG A 534 35.78 -3.97 -2.88
N ALA A 535 35.74 -2.82 -3.56
CA ALA A 535 34.67 -1.85 -3.42
C ALA A 535 33.31 -2.41 -3.89
N GLU A 536 33.28 -3.17 -4.99
CA GLU A 536 32.07 -3.83 -5.49
C GLU A 536 31.54 -4.88 -4.49
N ILE A 537 32.43 -5.68 -3.89
CA ILE A 537 32.05 -6.64 -2.84
C ILE A 537 31.51 -5.92 -1.60
N GLU A 538 32.18 -4.83 -1.17
CA GLU A 538 31.71 -4.00 -0.05
C GLU A 538 30.34 -3.38 -0.33
N GLU A 539 30.03 -3.03 -1.58
CA GLU A 539 28.72 -2.53 -2.00
C GLU A 539 27.64 -3.62 -1.98
N LEU A 540 27.92 -4.79 -2.57
CA LEU A 540 26.99 -5.94 -2.59
C LEU A 540 26.66 -6.45 -1.18
N THR A 541 27.63 -6.40 -0.27
CA THR A 541 27.50 -6.92 1.11
C THR A 541 27.08 -5.86 2.13
N ALA A 542 26.86 -4.61 1.72
CA ALA A 542 26.68 -3.46 2.62
C ALA A 542 25.52 -3.60 3.64
N GLY A 543 24.49 -4.38 3.31
CA GLY A 543 23.32 -4.63 4.15
C GLY A 543 23.49 -5.72 5.20
N TYR A 544 24.59 -6.48 5.19
CA TYR A 544 24.84 -7.63 6.07
C TYR A 544 25.79 -7.26 7.22
N GLU A 545 25.73 -7.96 8.35
CA GLU A 545 26.63 -7.64 9.50
C GLU A 545 28.07 -8.05 9.20
N SER A 546 28.25 -9.09 8.39
CA SER A 546 29.56 -9.51 7.88
C SER A 546 29.49 -10.03 6.45
N MET A 547 30.59 -9.94 5.70
CA MET A 547 30.66 -10.44 4.32
C MET A 547 30.36 -11.94 4.19
N PRO A 548 30.74 -12.82 5.14
CA PRO A 548 30.36 -14.23 5.08
C PRO A 548 28.86 -14.53 5.29
N GLU A 549 28.06 -13.57 5.75
CA GLU A 549 26.59 -13.73 5.89
C GLU A 549 25.82 -13.45 4.60
N TYR A 550 26.45 -12.76 3.63
CA TYR A 550 25.95 -12.57 2.28
C TYR A 550 26.08 -13.86 1.46
#